data_AF-A0AAJ0B3J3-F1
#
_entry.id   AF-A0AAJ0B3J3-F1
#
_cell.length_a   1.000
_cell.length_b   1.000
_cell.length_c   1.000
_cell.angle_alpha   90.00
_cell.angle_beta   90.00
_cell.angle_gamma   90.00
#
_symmetry.space_group_name_H-M   'P 1'
#
loop_
_entity.id
_entity.type
_entity.pdbx_description
1 polymer ?
#
loop_
_entity_poly.entity_id
_entity_poly.type
_entity_poly.pdbx_seq_one_letter_code
_entity_poly.pdbx_strand_id
1 'polypeptide(L)'
;MSASAPHNNDSTGNTAKPKAIRAPSPLAKTLVNVIGITRAAFGVGCLLAPSYALKIVGLTSALSPEASIITRMFGVREIIVGEALLLAERSAAAKRGTAEEEAGHEEVTRSIWLNVATDSLDVVALAFGFAQGSLDTLATWKMVLTAVLYAGMGLEASLLYK
;
A
#
# COMPACT_ATOMS: atom_id res chain seq x y z
N MET A 1 1.94 45.38 -31.87
CA MET A 1 0.77 45.22 -30.97
C MET A 1 -0.13 44.16 -31.59
N SER A 2 0.04 42.89 -31.19
CA SER A 2 -0.72 41.76 -31.73
C SER A 2 -1.79 41.40 -30.70
N ALA A 3 -3.07 41.59 -31.07
CA ALA A 3 -4.20 41.31 -30.20
C ALA A 3 -4.40 39.78 -30.11
N SER A 4 -4.14 39.23 -28.93
CA SER A 4 -4.43 37.83 -28.62
C SER A 4 -5.94 37.68 -28.41
N ALA A 5 -6.58 36.86 -29.25
CA ALA A 5 -8.02 36.60 -29.17
C ALA A 5 -8.35 35.67 -27.98
N PRO A 6 -9.48 35.88 -27.30
CA PRO A 6 -9.89 35.04 -26.17
C PRO A 6 -10.29 33.64 -26.67
N HIS A 7 -9.60 32.63 -26.12
CA HIS A 7 -9.93 31.23 -26.33
C HIS A 7 -11.19 30.90 -25.51
N ASN A 8 -12.36 30.92 -26.16
CA ASN A 8 -13.61 30.41 -25.56
C ASN A 8 -13.48 28.89 -25.44
N ASN A 9 -13.28 28.40 -24.22
CA ASN A 9 -13.42 26.99 -23.90
C ASN A 9 -14.91 26.73 -23.71
N ASP A 10 -15.56 26.26 -24.78
CA ASP A 10 -16.90 25.69 -24.72
C ASP A 10 -16.85 24.42 -23.85
N SER A 11 -17.13 24.61 -22.57
CA SER A 11 -17.51 23.55 -21.63
C SER A 11 -18.86 22.99 -22.09
N THR A 12 -18.84 22.18 -23.13
CA THR A 12 -19.98 21.38 -23.57
C THR A 12 -20.36 20.46 -22.42
N GLY A 13 -21.45 20.84 -21.75
CA GLY A 13 -22.03 20.14 -20.61
C GLY A 13 -22.49 18.75 -21.02
N ASN A 14 -21.56 17.80 -20.98
CA ASN A 14 -21.90 16.39 -20.93
C ASN A 14 -22.32 16.10 -19.48
N THR A 15 -23.59 16.36 -19.17
CA THR A 15 -24.23 16.03 -17.89
C THR A 15 -24.44 14.52 -17.81
N ALA A 16 -23.34 13.77 -17.82
CA ALA A 16 -23.35 12.35 -17.48
C ALA A 16 -23.99 12.22 -16.10
N LYS A 17 -25.09 11.45 -16.02
CA LYS A 17 -25.77 11.20 -14.75
C LYS A 17 -24.72 10.70 -13.74
N PRO A 18 -24.65 11.27 -12.51
CA PRO A 18 -23.71 10.84 -11.50
C PRO A 18 -23.82 9.33 -11.32
N LYS A 19 -22.72 8.60 -11.55
CA LYS A 19 -22.68 7.18 -11.30
C LYS A 19 -22.89 7.00 -9.80
N ALA A 20 -23.95 6.28 -9.41
CA ALA A 20 -24.21 6.04 -7.98
C ALA A 20 -23.02 5.30 -7.38
N ILE A 21 -22.29 5.96 -6.49
CA ILE A 21 -21.14 5.37 -5.80
C ILE A 21 -21.67 4.41 -4.76
N ARG A 22 -21.25 3.16 -4.85
CA ARG A 22 -21.62 2.15 -3.86
C ARG A 22 -20.77 2.34 -2.62
N ALA A 23 -21.40 2.43 -1.46
CA ALA A 23 -20.67 2.48 -0.20
C ALA A 23 -19.75 1.24 -0.06
N PRO A 24 -18.51 1.40 0.44
CA PRO A 24 -17.58 0.29 0.57
C PRO A 24 -18.12 -0.74 1.56
N SER A 25 -17.94 -2.03 1.24
CA SER A 25 -18.40 -3.11 2.10
C SER A 25 -17.70 -3.06 3.47
N PRO A 26 -18.33 -3.52 4.57
CA PRO A 26 -17.68 -3.60 5.87
C PRO A 26 -16.38 -4.40 5.85
N LEU A 27 -16.33 -5.45 5.03
CA LEU A 27 -15.13 -6.26 4.83
C LEU A 27 -14.00 -5.46 4.20
N ALA A 28 -14.29 -4.63 3.19
CA ALA A 28 -13.29 -3.80 2.53
C ALA A 28 -12.60 -2.84 3.52
N LYS A 29 -13.39 -2.19 4.38
CA LYS A 29 -12.87 -1.29 5.42
C LYS A 29 -12.00 -2.04 6.43
N THR A 30 -12.44 -3.22 6.86
CA THR A 30 -11.66 -4.07 7.77
C THR A 30 -10.33 -4.47 7.13
N LEU A 31 -10.33 -4.89 5.86
CA LEU A 31 -9.10 -5.27 5.14
C LEU A 31 -8.14 -4.08 5.02
N VAL A 32 -8.63 -2.92 4.59
CA VAL A 32 -7.82 -1.69 4.48
C VAL A 32 -7.19 -1.31 5.82
N ASN A 33 -7.98 -1.33 6.90
CA ASN A 33 -7.48 -1.03 8.24
C ASN A 33 -6.47 -2.06 8.75
N VAL A 34 -6.76 -3.35 8.56
CA VAL A 34 -5.84 -4.42 8.97
C VAL A 34 -4.52 -4.27 8.23
N ILE A 35 -4.54 -4.13 6.90
CA ILE A 35 -3.34 -3.94 6.08
C ILE A 35 -2.56 -2.71 6.56
N GLY A 36 -3.22 -1.55 6.71
CA GLY A 36 -2.55 -0.32 7.12
C GLY A 36 -1.90 -0.43 8.50
N ILE A 37 -2.64 -0.95 9.50
CA ILE A 37 -2.14 -1.10 10.87
C ILE A 37 -0.99 -2.09 10.95
N THR A 38 -1.14 -3.26 10.33
CA THR A 38 -0.12 -4.31 10.44
C THR A 38 1.18 -3.91 9.76
N ARG A 39 1.11 -3.17 8.63
CA ARG A 39 2.30 -2.58 8.00
C ARG A 39 2.96 -1.55 8.87
N ALA A 40 2.20 -0.59 9.40
CA ALA A 40 2.77 0.43 10.28
C ALA A 40 3.42 -0.20 11.51
N ALA A 41 2.75 -1.16 12.16
CA ALA A 41 3.28 -1.88 13.31
C ALA A 41 4.54 -2.68 12.97
N PHE A 42 4.56 -3.40 11.85
CA PHE A 42 5.74 -4.14 11.39
C PHE A 42 6.89 -3.19 11.09
N GLY A 43 6.62 -2.06 10.43
CA GLY A 43 7.60 -1.03 10.13
C GLY A 43 8.21 -0.41 11.39
N VAL A 44 7.40 -0.13 12.41
CA VAL A 44 7.88 0.29 13.73
C VAL A 44 8.79 -0.78 14.36
N GLY A 45 8.43 -2.06 14.26
CA GLY A 45 9.27 -3.18 14.69
C GLY A 45 10.63 -3.21 13.98
N CYS A 46 10.64 -3.06 12.65
CA CYS A 46 11.86 -2.96 11.85
C CYS A 46 12.71 -1.74 12.20
N LEU A 47 12.09 -0.61 12.55
CA LEU A 47 12.78 0.63 12.89
C LEU A 47 13.45 0.56 14.28
N LEU A 48 12.70 0.09 15.28
CA LEU A 48 13.13 0.07 16.68
C LEU A 48 13.95 -1.17 17.03
N ALA A 49 13.59 -2.33 16.48
CA ALA A 49 14.19 -3.63 16.81
C ALA A 49 14.50 -4.44 15.54
N PRO A 50 15.35 -3.94 14.62
CA PRO A 50 15.63 -4.60 13.34
C PRO A 50 16.15 -6.03 13.49
N SER A 51 17.00 -6.30 14.48
CA SER A 51 17.49 -7.66 14.76
C SER A 51 16.38 -8.63 15.18
N TYR A 52 15.34 -8.14 15.85
CA TYR A 52 14.19 -8.96 16.23
C TYR A 52 13.26 -9.19 15.03
N ALA A 53 13.02 -8.15 14.22
CA ALA A 53 12.27 -8.27 12.97
C ALA A 53 12.91 -9.30 12.02
N LEU A 54 14.24 -9.24 11.82
CA LEU A 54 15.00 -10.21 11.04
C LEU A 54 14.89 -11.64 11.60
N LYS A 55 14.89 -11.81 12.93
CA LYS A 55 14.70 -13.13 13.55
C LYS A 55 13.31 -13.70 13.29
N ILE A 56 12.26 -12.88 13.37
CA ILE A 56 10.87 -13.32 13.09
C ILE A 56 10.76 -13.88 11.67
N VAL A 57 11.36 -13.19 10.70
CA VAL A 57 11.34 -13.62 9.30
C VAL A 57 12.34 -14.75 8.99
N GLY A 58 13.12 -15.21 9.97
CA GLY A 58 14.07 -16.31 9.82
C GLY A 58 15.41 -15.91 9.20
N LEU A 59 15.69 -14.62 9.07
CA LEU A 59 16.95 -14.09 8.52
C LEU A 59 18.01 -13.93 9.62
N THR A 60 18.25 -14.99 10.39
CA THR A 60 19.24 -14.99 11.49
C THR A 60 20.68 -14.88 11.00
N SER A 61 20.96 -15.32 9.77
CA SER A 61 22.26 -15.16 9.12
C SER A 61 22.56 -13.70 8.72
N ALA A 62 21.53 -12.86 8.62
CA ALA A 62 21.64 -11.46 8.21
C ALA A 62 21.77 -10.48 9.39
N LEU A 63 22.27 -10.92 10.55
CA LEU A 63 22.44 -10.06 11.73
C LEU A 63 23.70 -9.17 11.66
N SER A 64 24.03 -8.65 10.47
CA SER A 64 25.12 -7.69 10.29
C SER A 64 24.66 -6.26 10.58
N PRO A 65 25.57 -5.34 10.96
CA PRO A 65 25.26 -3.91 11.10
C PRO A 65 24.64 -3.29 9.84
N GLU A 66 25.11 -3.69 8.66
CA GLU A 66 24.63 -3.21 7.36
C GLU A 66 23.18 -3.63 7.11
N ALA A 67 22.86 -4.89 7.36
CA ALA A 67 21.49 -5.41 7.26
C ALA A 67 20.54 -4.72 8.24
N SER A 68 21.04 -4.30 9.41
CA SER A 68 20.28 -3.51 10.38
C SER A 68 19.90 -2.13 9.84
N ILE A 69 20.77 -1.47 9.08
CA ILE A 69 20.47 -0.18 8.43
C ILE A 69 19.39 -0.37 7.36
N ILE A 70 19.54 -1.38 6.50
CA ILE A 70 18.58 -1.70 5.44
C ILE A 70 17.20 -2.04 6.04
N THR A 71 17.18 -2.81 7.13
CA THR A 71 15.93 -3.18 7.83
C THR A 71 15.22 -1.94 8.38
N ARG A 72 15.95 -0.94 8.89
CA ARG A 72 15.33 0.32 9.33
C ARG A 72 14.75 1.12 8.17
N MET A 73 15.44 1.19 7.03
CA MET A 73 14.92 1.85 5.83
C MET A 73 13.64 1.17 5.32
N PHE A 74 13.63 -0.16 5.30
CA PHE A 74 12.44 -0.95 5.03
C PHE A 74 11.31 -0.60 6.01
N GLY A 75 11.63 -0.50 7.31
CA GLY A 75 10.67 -0.12 8.34
C GLY A 75 10.03 1.26 8.13
N VAL A 76 10.82 2.27 7.74
CA VAL A 76 10.31 3.61 7.42
C VAL A 76 9.33 3.54 6.24
N ARG A 77 9.66 2.79 5.20
CA ARG A 77 8.76 2.59 4.04
C ARG A 77 7.44 1.97 4.46
N GLU A 78 7.48 0.91 5.28
CA GLU A 78 6.28 0.25 5.79
C GLU A 78 5.38 1.17 6.60
N ILE A 79 5.97 2.04 7.43
CA ILE A 79 5.22 3.06 8.18
C ILE A 79 4.55 4.04 7.21
N ILE A 80 5.29 4.60 6.25
CA ILE A 80 4.75 5.59 5.31
C ILE A 80 3.60 5.00 4.48
N VAL A 81 3.79 3.80 3.94
CA VAL A 81 2.78 3.16 3.09
C VAL A 81 1.56 2.73 3.91
N GLY A 82 1.77 2.20 5.12
CA GLY A 82 0.68 1.85 6.05
C GLY A 82 -0.14 3.07 6.48
N GLU A 83 0.51 4.15 6.89
CA GLU A 83 -0.14 5.40 7.28
C GLU A 83 -0.85 6.08 6.11
N ALA A 84 -0.25 6.08 4.91
CA ALA A 84 -0.91 6.62 3.71
C ALA A 84 -2.23 5.90 3.41
N LEU A 85 -2.27 4.57 3.55
CA LEU A 85 -3.48 3.79 3.37
C LEU A 85 -4.55 4.12 4.42
N LEU A 86 -4.15 4.23 5.70
CA LEU A 86 -5.07 4.60 6.78
C LEU A 86 -5.60 6.03 6.61
N LEU A 87 -4.74 6.96 6.18
CA LEU A 87 -5.14 8.34 5.93
C LEU A 87 -6.12 8.43 4.75
N ALA A 88 -5.87 7.69 3.67
CA ALA A 88 -6.78 7.63 2.53
C ALA A 88 -8.17 7.12 2.95
N GLU A 89 -8.25 6.09 3.80
CA GLU A 89 -9.55 5.59 4.30
C GLU A 89 -10.30 6.64 5.12
N ARG A 90 -9.59 7.32 6.04
CA ARG A 90 -10.17 8.38 6.88
C ARG A 90 -10.65 9.57 6.04
N SER A 91 -9.84 9.99 5.07
CA SER A 91 -10.19 11.04 4.11
C SER A 91 -11.42 10.66 3.29
N ALA A 92 -11.48 9.42 2.79
CA ALA A 92 -12.65 8.92 2.07
C ALA A 92 -13.89 8.84 2.96
N ALA A 93 -13.73 8.42 4.22
CA ALA A 93 -14.81 8.37 5.19
C ALA A 93 -15.39 9.77 5.49
N ALA A 94 -14.54 10.79 5.58
CA ALA A 94 -14.95 12.17 5.80
C ALA A 94 -15.71 12.79 4.61
N LYS A 95 -15.44 12.31 3.39
CA LYS A 95 -16.07 12.77 2.14
C LYS A 95 -17.38 12.04 1.80
N ARG A 96 -17.83 11.06 2.60
CA ARG A 96 -19.07 10.30 2.33
C ARG A 96 -20.30 11.19 2.33
N GLY A 97 -21.17 11.02 1.32
CA GLY A 97 -22.39 11.82 1.15
C GLY A 97 -22.12 13.25 0.64
N THR A 98 -20.89 13.57 0.26
CA THR A 98 -20.52 14.85 -0.37
C THR A 98 -20.28 14.66 -1.87
N ALA A 99 -20.16 15.76 -2.60
CA ALA A 99 -19.79 15.73 -4.03
C ALA A 99 -18.37 15.14 -4.27
N GLU A 100 -17.54 15.03 -3.23
CA GLU A 100 -16.16 14.54 -3.31
C GLU A 100 -16.01 13.05 -2.96
N GLU A 101 -17.11 12.31 -2.78
CA GLU A 101 -17.08 10.90 -2.38
C GLU A 101 -16.30 10.03 -3.39
N GLU A 102 -16.41 10.32 -4.69
CA GLU A 102 -15.69 9.59 -5.75
C GLU A 102 -14.18 9.76 -5.63
N ALA A 103 -13.73 11.00 -5.39
CA ALA A 103 -12.32 11.30 -5.22
C ALA A 103 -11.75 10.58 -3.99
N GLY A 104 -12.53 10.46 -2.90
CA GLY A 104 -12.14 9.66 -1.73
C GLY A 104 -11.98 8.17 -2.05
N HIS A 105 -12.89 7.59 -2.82
CA HIS A 105 -12.78 6.19 -3.25
C HIS A 105 -11.57 5.94 -4.15
N GLU A 106 -11.28 6.87 -5.06
CA GLU A 106 -10.11 6.79 -5.92
C GLU A 106 -8.81 6.87 -5.13
N GLU A 107 -8.73 7.73 -4.12
CA GLU A 107 -7.57 7.88 -3.23
C GLU A 107 -7.26 6.59 -2.45
N VAL A 108 -8.30 5.93 -1.92
CA VAL A 108 -8.15 4.63 -1.25
C VAL A 108 -7.67 3.56 -2.25
N THR A 109 -8.29 3.52 -3.43
CA THR A 109 -7.93 2.54 -4.47
C THR A 109 -6.48 2.70 -4.91
N ARG A 110 -6.02 3.93 -5.13
CA ARG A 110 -4.61 4.24 -5.45
C ARG A 110 -3.67 3.80 -4.33
N SER A 111 -4.05 4.01 -3.07
CA SER A 111 -3.24 3.60 -1.91
C SER A 111 -3.15 2.08 -1.75
N ILE A 112 -4.23 1.35 -2.07
CA ILE A 112 -4.22 -0.12 -2.14
C ILE A 112 -3.25 -0.60 -3.24
N TRP A 113 -3.31 0.00 -4.44
CA TRP A 113 -2.41 -0.38 -5.53
C TRP A 113 -0.94 -0.08 -5.23
N LEU A 114 -0.65 1.01 -4.53
CA LEU A 114 0.70 1.32 -4.07
C LEU A 114 1.25 0.25 -3.12
N ASN A 115 0.41 -0.28 -2.22
CA ASN A 115 0.76 -1.40 -1.36
C ASN A 115 1.09 -2.66 -2.17
N VAL A 116 0.20 -3.05 -3.09
CA VAL A 116 0.39 -4.23 -3.94
C VAL A 116 1.65 -4.12 -4.78
N ALA A 117 1.93 -2.94 -5.34
CA ALA A 117 3.15 -2.69 -6.09
C ALA A 117 4.41 -2.83 -5.22
N THR A 118 4.38 -2.31 -3.99
CA THR A 118 5.48 -2.42 -3.03
C THR A 118 5.77 -3.88 -2.67
N ASP A 119 4.72 -4.66 -2.34
CA ASP A 119 4.88 -6.08 -2.01
C ASP A 119 5.39 -6.91 -3.20
N SER A 120 4.96 -6.56 -4.40
CA SER A 120 5.44 -7.21 -5.63
C SER A 120 6.94 -6.98 -5.83
N LEU A 121 7.42 -5.75 -5.59
CA LEU A 121 8.84 -5.43 -5.66
C LEU A 121 9.65 -6.16 -4.58
N ASP A 122 9.10 -6.28 -3.36
CA ASP A 122 9.75 -7.05 -2.29
C ASP A 122 9.88 -8.53 -2.66
N VAL A 123 8.86 -9.15 -3.27
CA VAL A 123 8.93 -10.54 -3.75
C VAL A 123 10.01 -10.70 -4.81
N VAL A 124 10.13 -9.77 -5.76
CA VAL A 124 11.19 -9.80 -6.77
C VAL A 124 12.57 -9.67 -6.13
N ALA A 125 12.74 -8.75 -5.18
CA ALA A 125 14.00 -8.59 -4.45
C ALA A 125 14.39 -9.85 -3.67
N LEU A 126 13.41 -10.51 -3.02
CA LEU A 126 13.61 -11.78 -2.32
C LEU A 126 13.98 -12.90 -3.28
N ALA A 127 13.30 -13.02 -4.41
CA ALA A 127 13.60 -14.02 -5.43
C ALA A 127 15.03 -13.86 -5.97
N PHE A 128 15.47 -12.62 -6.18
CA PHE A 128 16.84 -12.32 -6.58
C PHE A 128 17.87 -12.73 -5.50
N GLY A 129 17.63 -12.38 -4.23
CA GLY A 129 18.50 -12.80 -3.12
C GLY A 129 18.55 -14.33 -2.96
N PHE A 130 17.42 -15.01 -3.15
CA PHE A 130 17.36 -16.47 -3.11
C PHE A 130 18.15 -17.10 -4.27
N ALA A 131 18.02 -16.57 -5.49
CA ALA A 131 18.77 -17.05 -6.65
C ALA A 131 20.29 -16.91 -6.50
N GLN A 132 20.75 -15.92 -5.72
CA GLN A 132 22.16 -15.74 -5.36
C GLN A 132 22.66 -16.67 -4.25
N GLY A 133 21.79 -17.50 -3.66
CA GLY A 133 22.12 -18.37 -2.53
C GLY A 133 22.34 -17.63 -1.21
N SER A 134 21.92 -16.36 -1.13
CA SER A 134 22.10 -15.51 0.06
C SER A 134 21.02 -15.69 1.13
N LEU A 135 19.92 -16.38 0.80
CA LEU A 135 18.75 -16.53 1.67
C LEU A 135 18.48 -17.99 1.99
N ASP A 136 18.11 -18.23 3.26
CA ASP A 136 17.63 -19.53 3.72
C ASP A 136 16.27 -19.88 3.11
N THR A 137 16.06 -21.15 2.75
CA THR A 137 14.83 -21.62 2.08
C THR A 137 13.58 -21.39 2.93
N LEU A 138 13.67 -21.61 4.25
CA LEU A 138 12.52 -21.44 5.14
C LEU A 138 12.17 -19.96 5.30
N ALA A 139 13.17 -19.08 5.40
CA ALA A 139 12.96 -17.64 5.45
C ALA A 139 12.30 -17.12 4.16
N THR A 140 12.78 -17.56 2.99
CA THR A 140 12.20 -17.20 1.68
C THR A 140 10.72 -17.60 1.61
N TRP A 141 10.36 -18.82 2.01
CA TRP A 141 8.98 -19.27 1.99
C TRP A 141 8.05 -18.46 2.90
N LYS A 142 8.51 -18.11 4.11
CA LYS A 142 7.72 -17.26 5.03
C LYS A 142 7.43 -15.89 4.41
N MET A 143 8.43 -15.29 3.79
CA MET A 143 8.30 -13.97 3.18
C MET A 143 7.40 -14.00 1.95
N VAL A 144 7.56 -14.99 1.06
CA VAL A 144 6.69 -15.16 -0.12
C VAL A 144 5.24 -15.41 0.30
N LEU A 145 4.99 -16.28 1.28
CA LEU A 145 3.64 -16.54 1.77
C LEU A 145 2.99 -15.27 2.33
N THR A 146 3.75 -14.48 3.08
CA THR A 146 3.28 -13.21 3.64
C THR A 146 2.93 -12.23 2.52
N ALA A 147 3.81 -12.06 1.53
CA ALA A 147 3.56 -11.16 0.41
C ALA A 147 2.32 -11.57 -0.41
N VAL A 148 2.15 -12.87 -0.69
CA VAL A 148 0.97 -13.39 -1.39
C VAL A 148 -0.31 -13.10 -0.59
N LEU A 149 -0.28 -13.28 0.73
CA LEU A 149 -1.42 -12.97 1.59
C LEU A 149 -1.80 -11.48 1.53
N TYR A 150 -0.82 -10.58 1.67
CA TYR A 150 -1.08 -9.13 1.60
C TYR A 150 -1.55 -8.68 0.23
N ALA A 151 -0.93 -9.17 -0.86
CA ALA A 151 -1.36 -8.88 -2.22
C ALA A 151 -2.78 -9.38 -2.48
N GLY A 152 -3.13 -10.58 -2.00
CA GLY A 152 -4.48 -11.14 -2.09
C GLY A 152 -5.51 -10.29 -1.32
N MET A 153 -5.20 -9.89 -0.08
CA MET A 153 -6.06 -9.00 0.71
C MET A 153 -6.22 -7.63 0.04
N GLY A 154 -5.16 -7.07 -0.53
CA GLY A 154 -5.20 -5.80 -1.26
C GLY A 154 -6.05 -5.90 -2.52
N LEU A 155 -5.91 -6.97 -3.30
CA LEU A 155 -6.72 -7.21 -4.50
C LEU A 155 -8.21 -7.32 -4.14
N GLU A 156 -8.54 -8.12 -3.13
CA GLU A 156 -9.91 -8.29 -2.64
C GLU A 156 -10.49 -6.96 -2.12
N ALA A 157 -9.71 -6.20 -1.34
CA ALA A 157 -10.11 -4.88 -0.89
C ALA A 157 -10.39 -3.93 -2.06
N SER A 158 -9.55 -3.94 -3.11
CA SER A 158 -9.75 -3.15 -4.33
C SER A 158 -11.03 -3.53 -5.08
N LEU A 159 -11.33 -4.84 -5.17
CA LEU A 159 -12.57 -5.32 -5.81
C LEU A 159 -13.82 -4.90 -5.04
N LEU A 160 -13.74 -4.87 -3.71
CA LEU A 160 -14.83 -4.48 -2.83
C LEU A 160 -15.02 -2.95 -2.69
N TYR A 161 -14.07 -2.15 -3.20
CA TYR A 161 -14.13 -0.68 -3.23
C TYR A 161 -14.70 -0.09 -4.54
N LYS A 162 -14.88 -0.92 -5.57
CA LYS A 162 -15.50 -0.56 -6.86
C LYS A 162 -17.03 -0.56 -6.80
#